data_AF-A0A7X4ITK9-F1
#
_entry.id   AF-A0A7X4ITK9-F1
#
_cell.length_a   1.000
_cell.length_b   1.000
_cell.length_c   1.000
_cell.angle_alpha   90.00
_cell.angle_beta   90.00
_cell.angle_gamma   90.00
#
_symmetry.space_group_name_H-M   'P 1'
#
loop_
_entity.id
_entity.type
_entity.pdbx_description
1 polymer ?
#
loop_
_entity_poly.entity_id
_entity_poly.type
_entity_poly.pdbx_seq_one_letter_code
_entity_poly.pdbx_strand_id
1 'polypeptide(L)'
;MHLPGPWTQRIPLHVNGLGGEALWKFRLESVTVSWNQAASAIIDGPADVAVIPAMFPGPRVTRAGAAGAMSIYSLPKGIFESEAGQKLLNKPGSTAFSMPVAELQASLGDGWTVVSEDDTFRAMSVVGGDFVNKSMDEEVACQLTKAHIENLEGHKALAPFMGSLNFGVLDPAISGLCGPNPVRFHAGAVRAWEEAGHAVPDCAKP
;
A
#
# COMPACT_ATOMS: atom_id res chain seq x y z
N MET A 1 19.51 -16.95 29.27
CA MET A 1 18.87 -17.36 28.00
C MET A 1 17.61 -16.50 27.86
N HIS A 2 17.69 -15.43 27.07
CA HIS A 2 16.63 -14.41 26.96
C HIS A 2 16.02 -14.54 25.56
N LEU A 3 14.74 -14.90 25.50
CA LEU A 3 13.99 -15.01 24.25
C LEU A 3 13.58 -13.61 23.78
N PRO A 4 13.77 -13.23 22.51
CA PRO A 4 13.31 -11.94 21.99
C PRO A 4 11.79 -11.97 21.75
N GLY A 5 11.11 -10.93 22.24
CA GLY A 5 9.67 -10.73 22.09
C GLY A 5 9.22 -10.34 20.67
N PRO A 6 7.90 -10.26 20.44
CA PRO A 6 7.30 -10.24 19.12
C PRO A 6 7.44 -8.88 18.43
N TRP A 7 7.93 -8.89 17.20
CA TRP A 7 7.56 -8.00 16.09
C TRP A 7 7.32 -6.51 16.41
N THR A 8 8.29 -5.82 17.02
CA THR A 8 8.43 -4.38 16.73
C THR A 8 9.11 -4.26 15.37
N GLN A 9 8.34 -4.14 14.28
CA GLN A 9 8.87 -3.57 13.04
C GLN A 9 9.21 -2.10 13.32
N ARG A 10 10.40 -1.85 13.89
CA ARG A 10 11.09 -0.57 13.75
C ARG A 10 11.53 -0.53 12.29
N ILE A 11 10.77 0.16 11.45
CA ILE A 11 11.29 0.58 10.16
C ILE A 11 12.28 1.69 10.49
N PRO A 12 13.60 1.51 10.31
CA PRO A 12 14.44 2.67 10.14
C PRO A 12 13.87 3.39 8.92
N LEU A 13 13.55 4.67 9.03
CA LEU A 13 13.30 5.52 7.88
C LEU A 13 14.64 5.76 7.14
N HIS A 14 15.31 4.67 6.80
CA HIS A 14 16.29 4.64 5.73
C HIS A 14 15.48 4.69 4.45
N VAL A 15 15.47 5.85 3.82
CA VAL A 15 15.08 6.01 2.42
C VAL A 15 16.12 5.27 1.57
N ASN A 16 16.10 3.93 1.58
CA ASN A 16 16.88 3.12 0.66
C ASN A 16 16.25 3.26 -0.73
N GLY A 17 16.67 4.29 -1.45
CA GLY A 17 16.24 4.63 -2.80
C GLY A 17 16.53 6.07 -3.20
N LEU A 18 16.57 7.00 -2.24
CA LEU A 18 17.24 8.29 -2.41
C LEU A 18 18.62 8.11 -1.79
N GLY A 19 19.65 8.03 -2.63
CA GLY A 19 21.03 7.96 -2.15
C GLY A 19 21.26 9.01 -1.06
N GLY A 20 22.07 8.69 -0.05
CA GLY A 20 22.34 9.57 1.09
C GLY A 20 22.70 11.01 0.70
N GLU A 21 23.12 11.24 -0.54
CA GLU A 21 23.28 12.55 -1.18
C GLU A 21 22.07 13.49 -1.13
N ALA A 22 20.83 12.98 -1.13
CA ALA A 22 19.63 13.83 -1.14
C ALA A 22 19.36 14.51 0.22
N LEU A 23 19.70 13.86 1.33
CA LEU A 23 19.45 14.36 2.68
C LEU A 23 20.39 15.53 3.05
N TRP A 24 21.64 15.50 2.56
CA TRP A 24 22.62 16.58 2.79
C TRP A 24 22.25 17.90 2.13
N LYS A 25 21.57 17.85 0.97
CA LYS A 25 21.17 19.05 0.22
C LYS A 25 20.05 19.82 0.90
N PHE A 26 19.24 19.18 1.75
CA PHE A 26 18.08 19.81 2.40
C PHE A 26 18.17 19.88 3.94
N ARG A 27 19.28 19.48 4.57
CA ARG A 27 19.42 19.44 6.06
C ARG A 27 18.22 18.78 6.74
N LEU A 28 17.77 17.65 6.20
CA LEU A 28 16.70 16.87 6.81
C LEU A 28 17.28 15.97 7.91
N GLU A 29 16.65 15.96 9.08
CA GLU A 29 16.93 15.00 10.14
C GLU A 29 15.86 13.90 10.13
N SER A 30 16.27 12.64 10.29
CA SER A 30 15.34 11.51 10.31
C SER A 30 15.01 11.11 11.74
N VAL A 31 13.73 11.05 12.08
CA VAL A 31 13.25 10.46 13.33
C VAL A 31 12.64 9.09 13.04
N THR A 32 12.99 8.09 13.85
CA THR A 32 12.40 6.75 13.73
C THR A 32 11.28 6.60 14.75
N VAL A 33 10.06 6.40 14.25
CA VAL A 33 8.86 6.14 15.07
C VAL A 33 8.19 4.86 14.61
N SER A 34 7.42 4.22 15.51
CA SER A 34 6.56 3.11 15.07
C SER A 34 5.43 3.62 14.17
N TRP A 35 4.85 2.73 13.36
CA TRP A 35 3.74 3.06 12.46
C TRP A 35 2.55 3.70 13.19
N ASN A 36 2.26 3.22 14.39
CA ASN A 36 1.17 3.72 15.21
C ASN A 36 1.45 5.12 15.79
N GLN A 37 2.73 5.50 15.90
CA GLN A 37 3.16 6.80 16.40
C GLN A 37 3.30 7.85 15.30
N ALA A 38 3.29 7.47 14.02
CA ALA A 38 3.51 8.40 12.91
C ALA A 38 2.56 9.61 12.92
N ALA A 39 1.26 9.40 13.23
CA ALA A 39 0.31 10.49 13.31
C ALA A 39 0.63 11.45 14.48
N SER A 40 0.88 10.92 15.68
CA SER A 40 1.28 11.74 16.83
C SER A 40 2.61 12.46 16.59
N ALA A 41 3.56 11.82 15.91
CA ALA A 41 4.85 12.43 15.61
C ALA A 41 4.73 13.65 14.69
N ILE A 42 3.73 13.67 13.79
CA ILE A 42 3.47 14.86 12.98
C ILE A 42 2.68 15.90 13.77
N ILE A 43 1.64 15.48 14.49
CA ILE A 43 0.75 16.39 15.23
C ILE A 43 1.51 17.12 16.36
N ASP A 44 2.34 16.39 17.09
CA ASP A 44 3.05 16.91 18.28
C ASP A 44 4.35 17.66 17.90
N GLY A 45 4.71 17.70 16.61
CA GLY A 45 5.87 18.41 16.09
C GLY A 45 7.26 17.74 16.11
N PRO A 46 7.50 16.48 16.57
CA PRO A 46 8.84 15.88 16.42
C PRO A 46 9.17 15.44 14.98
N ALA A 47 8.21 15.45 14.04
CA ALA A 47 8.45 15.22 12.63
C ALA A 47 7.57 16.14 11.76
N ASP A 48 8.14 16.79 10.75
CA ASP A 48 7.38 17.66 9.84
C ASP A 48 6.72 16.89 8.68
N VAL A 49 7.31 15.75 8.30
CA VAL A 49 6.88 14.94 7.14
C VAL A 49 6.92 13.46 7.49
N ALA A 50 5.87 12.73 7.11
CA ALA A 50 5.88 11.27 7.12
C ALA A 50 5.79 10.71 5.70
N VAL A 51 6.70 9.80 5.37
CA VAL A 51 6.64 8.99 4.15
C VAL A 51 6.27 7.57 4.57
N ILE A 52 5.00 7.22 4.41
CA ILE A 52 4.45 5.94 4.87
C ILE A 52 3.32 5.48 3.94
N PRO A 53 3.17 4.17 3.69
CA PRO A 53 1.95 3.66 3.07
C PRO A 53 0.72 4.02 3.92
N ALA A 54 -0.30 4.55 3.26
CA ALA A 54 -1.55 4.97 3.86
C ALA A 54 -2.74 4.47 3.02
N MET A 55 -3.88 4.30 3.67
CA MET A 55 -5.17 4.09 3.01
C MET A 55 -5.92 5.43 2.98
N PHE A 56 -6.76 5.64 1.96
CA PHE A 56 -7.56 6.85 1.77
C PHE A 56 -9.06 6.50 1.69
N PRO A 57 -9.86 6.80 2.73
CA PRO A 57 -9.44 7.24 4.07
C PRO A 57 -8.69 6.12 4.81
N GLY A 58 -8.04 6.42 5.93
CA GLY A 58 -7.36 5.43 6.74
C GLY A 58 -7.17 5.94 8.17
N PRO A 59 -7.07 5.07 9.19
CA PRO A 59 -7.13 5.50 10.59
C PRO A 59 -6.06 6.53 10.98
N ARG A 60 -4.86 6.43 10.38
CA ARG A 60 -3.77 7.40 10.59
C ARG A 60 -4.07 8.73 9.90
N VAL A 61 -4.56 8.67 8.67
CA VAL A 61 -4.89 9.84 7.84
C VAL A 61 -6.05 10.62 8.45
N THR A 62 -7.09 9.91 8.91
CA THR A 62 -8.22 10.52 9.62
C THR A 62 -7.77 11.18 10.92
N ARG A 63 -6.89 10.53 11.72
CA ARG A 63 -6.37 11.13 12.95
C ARG A 63 -5.55 12.39 12.68
N ALA A 64 -4.64 12.35 11.72
CA ALA A 64 -3.82 13.51 11.36
C ALA A 64 -4.67 14.65 10.79
N GLY A 65 -5.61 14.35 9.88
CA GLY A 65 -6.54 15.35 9.34
C GLY A 65 -7.45 15.98 10.40
N ALA A 66 -7.83 15.25 11.44
CA ALA A 66 -8.64 15.77 12.54
C ALA A 66 -7.90 16.80 13.41
N ALA A 67 -6.56 16.79 13.43
CA ALA A 67 -5.75 17.83 14.06
C ALA A 67 -5.69 19.12 13.21
N GLY A 68 -6.12 19.05 11.94
CA GLY A 68 -6.20 20.17 11.00
C GLY A 68 -4.91 20.43 10.24
N ALA A 69 -5.06 21.08 9.08
CA ALA A 69 -3.98 21.64 8.25
C ALA A 69 -2.94 20.63 7.73
N MET A 70 -3.34 19.38 7.47
CA MET A 70 -2.45 18.40 6.85
C MET A 70 -2.33 18.63 5.35
N SER A 71 -1.16 18.34 4.77
CA SER A 71 -0.96 18.33 3.31
C SER A 71 -0.47 16.98 2.84
N ILE A 72 -0.99 16.50 1.71
CA ILE A 72 -0.47 15.33 1.00
C ILE A 72 0.09 15.78 -0.34
N TYR A 73 1.31 15.35 -0.64
CA TYR A 73 2.03 15.76 -1.85
C TYR A 73 2.04 14.62 -2.86
N SER A 74 1.59 14.93 -4.08
CA SER A 74 1.74 14.05 -5.23
C SER A 74 3.22 13.93 -5.59
N LEU A 75 3.61 12.75 -6.09
CA LEU A 75 4.87 12.62 -6.82
C LEU A 75 4.84 13.57 -8.04
N PRO A 76 5.94 14.28 -8.34
CA PRO A 76 6.05 15.08 -9.54
C PRO A 76 5.85 14.22 -10.79
N LYS A 77 5.03 14.69 -11.73
CA LYS A 77 4.70 14.06 -13.00
C LYS A 77 5.95 13.67 -13.78
N GLY A 78 6.92 14.57 -13.89
CA GLY A 78 8.17 14.30 -14.59
C GLY A 78 8.96 13.13 -14.00
N ILE A 79 8.91 12.95 -12.67
CA ILE A 79 9.53 11.78 -12.00
C ILE A 79 8.65 10.55 -12.23
N PHE A 80 7.35 10.66 -12.01
CA PHE A 80 6.41 9.56 -12.15
C PHE A 80 6.45 8.94 -13.55
N GLU A 81 6.49 9.75 -14.60
CA GLU A 81 6.49 9.31 -16.01
C GLU A 81 7.89 8.92 -16.51
N SER A 82 8.95 9.28 -15.79
CA SER A 82 10.31 8.92 -16.19
C SER A 82 10.53 7.41 -16.13
N GLU A 83 11.45 6.90 -16.96
CA GLU A 83 11.85 5.49 -16.94
C GLU A 83 12.36 5.04 -15.56
N ALA A 84 13.21 5.86 -14.92
CA ALA A 84 13.72 5.57 -13.58
C ALA A 84 12.61 5.55 -12.53
N GLY A 85 11.64 6.47 -12.63
CA GLY A 85 10.46 6.50 -11.78
C GLY A 85 9.59 5.25 -11.97
N GLN A 86 9.23 4.91 -13.21
CA GLN A 86 8.45 3.71 -13.51
C GLN A 86 9.14 2.42 -13.05
N LYS A 87 10.47 2.34 -13.14
CA LYS A 87 11.24 1.22 -12.60
C LYS A 87 11.14 1.12 -11.08
N LEU A 88 11.15 2.25 -10.37
CA LEU A 88 10.98 2.29 -8.92
C LEU A 88 9.54 1.95 -8.50
N LEU A 89 8.55 2.52 -9.20
CA LEU A 89 7.13 2.39 -8.88
C LEU A 89 6.60 0.98 -9.13
N ASN A 90 7.18 0.25 -10.08
CA ASN A 90 6.77 -1.10 -10.44
C ASN A 90 7.79 -2.17 -10.02
N LYS A 91 8.59 -1.91 -8.97
CA LYS A 91 9.45 -2.96 -8.37
C LYS A 91 8.58 -4.03 -7.69
N PRO A 92 9.14 -5.23 -7.37
CA PRO A 92 8.38 -6.26 -6.66
C PRO A 92 7.71 -5.72 -5.39
N GLY A 93 6.40 -5.90 -5.27
CA GLY A 93 5.61 -5.42 -4.12
C GLY A 93 5.08 -3.99 -4.25
N SER A 94 5.24 -3.33 -5.40
CA SER A 94 4.63 -2.02 -5.64
C SER A 94 4.08 -1.87 -7.05
N THR A 95 3.13 -0.95 -7.20
CA THR A 95 2.60 -0.51 -8.49
C THR A 95 2.53 1.01 -8.53
N ALA A 96 2.62 1.58 -9.73
CA ALA A 96 2.32 3.00 -9.92
C ALA A 96 0.85 3.28 -9.58
N PHE A 97 0.59 4.29 -8.77
CA PHE A 97 -0.75 4.70 -8.36
C PHE A 97 -1.07 6.08 -8.88
N SER A 98 -2.27 6.26 -9.40
CA SER A 98 -2.81 7.57 -9.73
C SER A 98 -4.31 7.62 -9.48
N MET A 99 -4.81 8.78 -9.06
CA MET A 99 -6.24 9.03 -8.94
C MET A 99 -6.55 10.52 -9.15
N PRO A 100 -7.80 10.89 -9.51
CA PRO A 100 -8.21 12.29 -9.57
C PRO A 100 -8.04 12.98 -8.21
N VAL A 101 -7.50 14.19 -8.21
CA VAL A 101 -7.31 15.00 -6.98
C VAL A 101 -8.64 15.22 -6.27
N ALA A 102 -9.72 15.47 -7.02
CA ALA A 102 -11.05 15.67 -6.46
C ALA A 102 -11.56 14.43 -5.68
N GLU A 103 -11.30 13.23 -6.20
CA GLU A 103 -11.70 11.97 -5.56
C GLU A 103 -10.89 11.71 -4.28
N LEU A 104 -9.58 11.98 -4.34
CA LEU A 104 -8.72 11.90 -3.16
C LEU A 104 -9.15 12.90 -2.09
N GLN A 105 -9.40 14.16 -2.47
CA GLN A 105 -9.83 15.21 -1.55
C GLN A 105 -11.15 14.85 -0.87
N ALA A 106 -12.13 14.31 -1.63
CA ALA A 106 -13.39 13.83 -1.06
C ALA A 106 -13.18 12.68 -0.04
N SER A 107 -12.20 11.82 -0.28
CA SER A 107 -11.86 10.70 0.62
C SER A 107 -11.11 11.15 1.89
N LEU A 108 -10.31 12.22 1.80
CA LEU A 108 -9.52 12.75 2.90
C LEU A 108 -10.31 13.72 3.80
N GLY A 109 -11.23 14.48 3.22
CA GLY A 109 -12.01 15.52 3.90
C GLY A 109 -11.25 16.84 4.10
N ASP A 110 -11.92 17.82 4.70
CA ASP A 110 -11.48 19.22 4.76
C ASP A 110 -10.22 19.46 5.63
N GLY A 111 -9.84 18.49 6.46
CA GLY A 111 -8.61 18.54 7.27
C GLY A 111 -7.32 18.38 6.46
N TRP A 112 -7.44 18.08 5.15
CA TRP A 112 -6.33 17.83 4.24
C TRP A 112 -6.35 18.78 3.05
N THR A 113 -5.16 19.16 2.59
CA THR A 113 -4.92 19.79 1.28
C THR A 113 -4.14 18.83 0.39
N VAL A 114 -4.68 18.51 -0.79
CA VAL A 114 -3.95 17.75 -1.81
C VAL A 114 -3.12 18.71 -2.66
N VAL A 115 -1.79 18.50 -2.67
CA VAL A 115 -0.86 19.29 -3.48
C VAL A 115 -0.41 18.44 -4.67
N SER A 116 -0.79 18.87 -5.87
CA SER A 116 -0.38 18.25 -7.14
C SER A 116 -0.13 19.32 -8.21
N GLU A 117 0.63 18.97 -9.24
CA GLU A 117 0.93 19.84 -10.39
C GLU A 117 -0.27 19.99 -11.34
N ASP A 118 -1.19 19.03 -11.32
CA ASP A 118 -2.42 18.98 -12.12
C ASP A 118 -3.54 18.24 -11.36
N ASP A 119 -4.67 17.98 -12.01
CA ASP A 119 -5.84 17.31 -11.42
C ASP A 119 -5.64 15.81 -11.12
N THR A 120 -4.41 15.30 -11.24
CA THR A 120 -4.05 13.90 -10.95
C THR A 120 -3.09 13.82 -9.77
N PHE A 121 -3.49 13.10 -8.73
CA PHE A 121 -2.57 12.68 -7.66
C PHE A 121 -1.81 11.44 -8.10
N ARG A 122 -0.50 11.39 -7.85
CA ARG A 122 0.41 10.31 -8.24
C ARG A 122 1.20 9.82 -7.03
N ALA A 123 1.28 8.51 -6.86
CA ALA A 123 2.04 7.89 -5.77
C ALA A 123 2.54 6.49 -6.16
N MET A 124 3.19 5.84 -5.20
CA MET A 124 3.48 4.41 -5.25
C MET A 124 2.46 3.69 -4.38
N SER A 125 1.77 2.69 -4.93
CA SER A 125 0.98 1.75 -4.13
C SER A 125 1.86 0.59 -3.69
N VAL A 126 1.59 0.07 -2.49
CA VAL A 126 2.17 -1.19 -2.02
C VAL A 126 1.13 -2.27 -2.24
N VAL A 127 1.50 -3.29 -3.01
CA VAL A 127 0.62 -4.43 -3.26
C VAL A 127 0.91 -5.53 -2.26
N GLY A 128 -0.14 -6.26 -1.87
CA GLY A 128 -0.05 -7.34 -0.92
C GLY A 128 -1.29 -8.23 -0.99
N GLY A 129 -1.24 -9.31 -0.24
CA GLY A 129 -2.33 -10.26 -0.10
C GLY A 129 -2.02 -11.23 1.03
N ASP A 130 -2.92 -12.17 1.26
CA ASP A 130 -2.67 -13.26 2.20
C ASP A 130 -1.77 -14.31 1.53
N PHE A 131 -0.62 -14.55 2.13
CA PHE A 131 0.36 -15.50 1.63
C PHE A 131 0.31 -16.79 2.44
N VAL A 132 0.39 -17.90 1.73
CA VAL A 132 0.54 -19.24 2.30
C VAL A 132 1.87 -19.84 1.85
N ASN A 133 2.36 -20.84 2.56
CA ASN A 133 3.50 -21.60 2.07
C ASN A 133 3.10 -22.40 0.82
N LYS A 134 4.00 -22.53 -0.17
CA LYS A 134 3.77 -23.33 -1.38
C LYS A 134 3.46 -24.81 -1.10
N SER A 135 3.78 -25.31 0.10
CA SER A 135 3.51 -26.68 0.52
C SER A 135 2.23 -26.81 1.36
N MET A 136 1.41 -25.76 1.43
CA MET A 136 0.07 -25.88 2.02
C MET A 136 -0.72 -26.92 1.22
N ASP A 137 -1.55 -27.69 1.91
CA ASP A 137 -2.45 -28.62 1.22
C ASP A 137 -3.38 -27.86 0.26
N GLU A 138 -3.58 -28.41 -0.94
CA GLU A 138 -4.37 -27.76 -1.99
C GLU A 138 -5.81 -27.53 -1.56
N GLU A 139 -6.41 -28.51 -0.88
CA GLU A 139 -7.79 -28.41 -0.41
C GLU A 139 -7.90 -27.31 0.65
N VAL A 140 -6.98 -27.26 1.61
CA VAL A 140 -6.94 -26.20 2.62
C VAL A 140 -6.81 -24.81 1.98
N ALA A 141 -5.89 -24.63 1.03
CA ALA A 141 -5.73 -23.36 0.33
C ALA A 141 -6.98 -22.97 -0.47
N CYS A 142 -7.65 -23.95 -1.09
CA CYS A 142 -8.90 -23.73 -1.81
C CYS A 142 -10.02 -23.27 -0.87
N GLN A 143 -10.21 -23.96 0.26
CA GLN A 143 -11.26 -23.61 1.23
C GLN A 143 -11.03 -22.24 1.87
N LEU A 144 -9.79 -21.89 2.20
CA LEU A 144 -9.45 -20.54 2.69
C LEU A 144 -9.77 -19.46 1.65
N THR A 145 -9.45 -19.72 0.38
CA THR A 145 -9.71 -18.78 -0.71
C THR A 145 -11.21 -18.65 -0.99
N LYS A 146 -11.97 -19.76 -0.96
CA LYS A 146 -13.44 -19.74 -1.08
C LYS A 146 -14.09 -18.91 0.03
N ALA A 147 -13.69 -19.14 1.28
CA ALA A 147 -14.19 -18.37 2.41
C ALA A 147 -13.92 -16.85 2.26
N HIS A 148 -12.77 -16.48 1.69
CA HIS A 148 -12.47 -15.09 1.35
C HIS A 148 -13.39 -14.54 0.24
N ILE A 149 -13.54 -15.28 -0.86
CA ILE A 149 -14.38 -14.89 -2.01
C ILE A 149 -15.84 -14.71 -1.60
N GLU A 150 -16.38 -15.67 -0.85
CA GLU A 150 -17.76 -15.67 -0.36
C GLU A 150 -18.05 -14.50 0.59
N ASN A 151 -17.01 -13.91 1.21
CA ASN A 151 -17.13 -12.87 2.21
C ASN A 151 -16.49 -11.52 1.80
N LEU A 152 -16.26 -11.29 0.50
CA LEU A 152 -15.64 -10.04 0.01
C LEU A 152 -16.38 -8.78 0.49
N GLU A 153 -17.71 -8.79 0.45
CA GLU A 153 -18.51 -7.65 0.91
C GLU A 153 -18.42 -7.46 2.44
N GLY A 154 -18.38 -8.58 3.18
CA GLY A 154 -18.11 -8.54 4.62
C GLY A 154 -16.76 -7.92 4.93
N HIS A 155 -15.70 -8.29 4.18
CA HIS A 155 -14.37 -7.72 4.33
C HIS A 155 -14.35 -6.22 4.06
N LYS A 156 -14.97 -5.76 2.98
CA LYS A 156 -15.04 -4.32 2.63
C LYS A 156 -15.80 -3.50 3.68
N ALA A 157 -16.75 -4.11 4.39
CA ALA A 157 -17.57 -3.46 5.41
C ALA A 157 -16.94 -3.41 6.81
N LEU A 158 -15.86 -4.15 7.07
CA LEU A 158 -15.26 -4.26 8.41
C LEU A 158 -14.72 -2.93 8.96
N ALA A 159 -14.26 -2.04 8.09
CA ALA A 159 -13.83 -0.70 8.46
C ALA A 159 -14.00 0.27 7.28
N PRO A 160 -14.16 1.59 7.52
CA PRO A 160 -14.40 2.57 6.45
C PRO A 160 -13.38 2.55 5.30
N PHE A 161 -12.11 2.23 5.60
CA PHE A 161 -11.05 2.16 4.61
C PHE A 161 -10.99 0.84 3.84
N MET A 162 -11.65 -0.22 4.32
CA MET A 162 -11.56 -1.54 3.69
C MET A 162 -12.30 -1.59 2.35
N GLY A 163 -13.31 -0.74 2.16
CA GLY A 163 -13.96 -0.55 0.87
C GLY A 163 -13.06 0.07 -0.21
N SER A 164 -11.98 0.77 0.18
CA SER A 164 -11.02 1.35 -0.77
C SER A 164 -9.88 0.38 -1.14
N LEU A 165 -9.90 -0.85 -0.62
CA LEU A 165 -8.88 -1.84 -0.89
C LEU A 165 -9.31 -2.78 -2.02
N ASN A 166 -8.32 -3.35 -2.71
CA ASN A 166 -8.50 -4.16 -3.92
C ASN A 166 -8.91 -5.62 -3.62
N PHE A 167 -9.81 -5.84 -2.65
CA PHE A 167 -10.32 -7.17 -2.32
C PHE A 167 -11.01 -7.79 -3.53
N GLY A 168 -10.50 -8.93 -3.99
CA GLY A 168 -11.01 -9.65 -5.16
C GLY A 168 -10.67 -9.04 -6.52
N VAL A 169 -9.74 -8.09 -6.59
CA VAL A 169 -9.22 -7.58 -7.87
C VAL A 169 -7.98 -8.37 -8.27
N LEU A 170 -8.10 -9.16 -9.33
CA LEU A 170 -7.01 -10.01 -9.85
C LEU A 170 -6.25 -9.39 -11.03
N ASP A 171 -6.61 -8.18 -11.45
CA ASP A 171 -5.92 -7.47 -12.53
C ASP A 171 -4.41 -7.35 -12.20
N PRO A 172 -3.50 -7.83 -13.06
CA PRO A 172 -2.05 -7.77 -12.82
C PRO A 172 -1.50 -6.37 -12.57
N ALA A 173 -2.02 -5.36 -13.25
CA ALA A 173 -1.55 -3.98 -13.12
C ALA A 173 -1.95 -3.39 -11.76
N ILE A 174 -3.07 -3.84 -11.18
CA ILE A 174 -3.56 -3.39 -9.88
C ILE A 174 -2.97 -4.21 -8.75
N SER A 175 -3.00 -5.54 -8.88
CA SER A 175 -2.55 -6.49 -7.86
C SER A 175 -1.02 -6.61 -7.80
N GLY A 176 -0.31 -6.07 -8.80
CA GLY A 176 1.15 -6.20 -8.94
C GLY A 176 1.60 -7.66 -9.03
N LEU A 177 0.67 -8.53 -9.44
CA LEU A 177 0.96 -9.89 -9.84
C LEU A 177 1.49 -9.86 -11.27
N CYS A 178 2.34 -10.83 -11.59
CA CYS A 178 3.08 -10.89 -12.85
C CYS A 178 4.12 -9.78 -13.00
N GLY A 179 5.07 -9.98 -13.93
CA GLY A 179 6.22 -9.10 -14.08
C GLY A 179 7.29 -9.38 -13.01
N PRO A 180 7.85 -8.35 -12.34
CA PRO A 180 9.01 -8.53 -11.46
C PRO A 180 8.68 -9.19 -10.12
N ASN A 181 7.40 -9.22 -9.71
CA ASN A 181 6.95 -9.93 -8.52
C ASN A 181 7.00 -11.46 -8.78
N PRO A 182 7.82 -12.23 -8.04
CA PRO A 182 7.96 -13.65 -8.27
C PRO A 182 6.82 -14.48 -7.65
N VAL A 183 5.94 -13.87 -6.85
CA VAL A 183 4.88 -14.60 -6.16
C VAL A 183 3.78 -15.00 -7.12
N ARG A 184 3.32 -16.24 -6.97
CA ARG A 184 2.22 -16.87 -7.72
C ARG A 184 1.13 -17.31 -6.75
N PHE A 185 -0.08 -17.49 -7.26
CA PHE A 185 -1.15 -18.12 -6.52
C PHE A 185 -0.83 -19.57 -6.20
N HIS A 186 -1.37 -20.05 -5.09
CA HIS A 186 -1.42 -21.48 -4.79
C HIS A 186 -2.40 -22.18 -5.73
N ALA A 187 -2.16 -23.44 -6.10
CA ALA A 187 -3.05 -24.20 -6.99
C ALA A 187 -4.52 -24.23 -6.49
N GLY A 188 -4.70 -24.46 -5.19
CA GLY A 188 -6.02 -24.41 -4.54
C GLY A 188 -6.68 -23.03 -4.61
N ALA A 189 -5.90 -21.95 -4.54
CA ALA A 189 -6.44 -20.59 -4.68
C ALA A 189 -6.85 -20.31 -6.13
N VAL A 190 -6.06 -20.75 -7.12
CA VAL A 190 -6.44 -20.65 -8.54
C VAL A 190 -7.77 -21.35 -8.78
N ARG A 191 -7.88 -22.59 -8.30
CA ARG A 191 -9.11 -23.38 -8.40
C ARG A 191 -10.31 -22.66 -7.79
N ALA A 192 -10.17 -22.08 -6.59
CA ALA A 192 -11.25 -21.34 -5.94
C ALA A 192 -11.70 -20.11 -6.73
N TRP A 193 -10.77 -19.30 -7.24
CA TRP A 193 -11.09 -18.12 -8.07
C TRP A 193 -11.77 -18.51 -9.38
N GLU A 194 -11.28 -19.53 -10.07
CA GLU A 194 -11.84 -19.99 -11.34
C GLU A 194 -13.22 -20.64 -11.17
N GLU A 195 -13.42 -21.44 -10.11
CA GLU A 195 -14.75 -21.98 -9.76
C GLU A 195 -15.76 -20.88 -9.41
N ALA A 196 -15.30 -19.78 -8.83
CA ALA A 196 -16.11 -18.59 -8.57
C ALA A 196 -16.32 -17.70 -9.82
N GLY A 197 -15.81 -18.11 -10.99
CA GLY A 197 -16.00 -17.41 -12.26
C GLY A 197 -15.00 -16.28 -12.53
N HIS A 198 -13.94 -16.16 -11.73
CA HIS A 198 -12.88 -15.17 -11.95
C HIS A 198 -11.76 -15.75 -12.82
N ALA A 199 -11.25 -14.94 -13.75
CA ALA A 199 -10.07 -15.30 -14.53
C ALA A 199 -8.78 -14.98 -13.74
N VAL A 200 -8.00 -16.01 -13.42
CA VAL A 200 -6.66 -15.84 -12.87
C VAL A 200 -5.66 -15.66 -14.03
N PRO A 201 -4.82 -14.61 -14.03
CA PRO A 201 -3.81 -14.41 -15.06
C PRO A 201 -2.85 -15.61 -15.15
N ASP A 202 -2.58 -16.11 -16.36
CA ASP A 202 -1.74 -17.31 -16.54
C ASP A 202 -0.33 -17.16 -15.97
N CYS A 203 0.24 -15.96 -16.02
CA CYS A 203 1.54 -15.63 -15.43
C CYS A 203 1.57 -15.71 -13.90
N ALA A 204 0.42 -15.68 -13.23
CA ALA A 204 0.27 -15.76 -11.79
C ALA A 204 -0.12 -17.17 -11.30
N LYS A 205 -0.36 -18.12 -12.21
CA LYS A 205 -0.61 -19.54 -11.88
C LYS A 205 0.71 -20.25 -11.49
N PRO A 206 0.65 -21.34 -10.70
CA PRO A 206 1.82 -22.10 -10.24
C PRO A 206 2.85 -22.44 -11.31
#